data_AF-A0A1D3K095-F1
#
_entry.id   AF-A0A1D3K095-F1
#
_cell.length_a   1.000
_cell.length_b   1.000
_cell.length_c   1.000
_cell.angle_alpha   90.00
_cell.angle_beta   90.00
_cell.angle_gamma   90.00
#
_symmetry.space_group_name_H-M   'P 1'
#
loop_
_entity.id
_entity.type
_entity.pdbx_description
1 polymer ?
#
loop_
_entity_poly.entity_id
_entity_poly.type
_entity_poly.pdbx_seq_one_letter_code
_entity_poly.pdbx_strand_id
1 'polypeptide(L)'
;MKSRSLVASLLVVASLSTASFVVQAGDTPQETVKPSSINTRDLKEGDRAPDILMRKESAVTDWKKRGLKQPEEDSQWARVGNRFVLLKTTNGTILEITPVKQ
;
A
#
# COMPACT_ATOMS: atom_id res chain seq x y z
N MET A 1 46.61 -35.31 -10.88
CA MET A 1 45.94 -36.63 -10.74
C MET A 1 44.58 -36.41 -10.07
N LYS A 2 43.57 -37.25 -10.33
CA LYS A 2 42.21 -37.15 -9.76
C LYS A 2 42.06 -38.13 -8.61
N SER A 3 41.49 -37.71 -7.49
CA SER A 3 41.02 -38.60 -6.42
C SER A 3 39.50 -38.45 -6.24
N ARG A 4 38.78 -39.54 -6.49
CA ARG A 4 37.41 -39.76 -6.03
C ARG A 4 37.48 -40.80 -4.91
N SER A 5 36.67 -40.66 -3.87
CA SER A 5 36.36 -41.79 -3.00
C SER A 5 34.89 -41.72 -2.59
N LEU A 6 34.21 -42.86 -2.61
CA LEU A 6 32.79 -43.04 -2.33
C LEU A 6 32.65 -44.11 -1.25
N VAL A 7 32.12 -43.73 -0.08
CA VAL A 7 31.58 -44.62 0.96
C VAL A 7 30.45 -43.82 1.62
N ALA A 8 29.15 -44.04 1.39
CA ALA A 8 28.34 -45.26 1.43
C ALA A 8 28.14 -45.82 2.85
N SER A 9 27.03 -45.44 3.49
CA SER A 9 26.40 -46.26 4.55
C SER A 9 24.89 -45.99 4.60
N LEU A 10 24.11 -47.06 4.79
CA LEU A 10 22.64 -47.11 4.68
C LEU A 10 21.97 -47.15 6.08
N LEU A 11 20.78 -46.53 6.20
CA LEU A 11 19.52 -46.95 6.89
C LEU A 11 19.62 -47.54 8.33
N VAL A 12 18.68 -47.41 9.29
CA VAL A 12 17.20 -47.52 9.39
C VAL A 12 16.84 -46.84 10.75
N VAL A 13 15.98 -45.81 10.89
CA VAL A 13 14.50 -45.77 11.06
C VAL A 13 13.91 -46.39 12.36
N ALA A 14 12.86 -45.73 12.91
CA ALA A 14 11.98 -46.06 14.06
C ALA A 14 12.56 -45.82 15.48
N SER A 15 11.84 -45.45 16.56
CA SER A 15 10.45 -44.97 16.86
C SER A 15 10.38 -44.62 18.38
N LEU A 16 9.43 -43.92 19.02
CA LEU A 16 8.16 -43.21 18.69
C LEU A 16 7.86 -42.14 19.79
N SER A 17 6.85 -41.27 19.60
CA SER A 17 6.17 -40.41 20.61
C SER A 17 7.00 -39.23 21.21
N THR A 18 6.44 -38.07 21.53
CA THR A 18 5.03 -37.68 21.76
C THR A 18 4.55 -36.54 20.84
N ALA A 19 3.28 -36.60 20.42
CA ALA A 19 2.62 -35.50 19.74
C ALA A 19 2.12 -34.45 20.76
N SER A 20 2.98 -33.49 21.11
CA SER A 20 2.53 -32.23 21.70
C SER A 20 1.80 -31.42 20.64
N PHE A 21 0.49 -31.67 20.50
CA PHE A 21 -0.42 -30.75 19.82
C PHE A 21 -0.56 -29.46 20.65
N VAL A 22 0.50 -28.65 20.66
CA VAL A 22 0.30 -27.20 20.64
C VAL A 22 -0.35 -26.90 19.30
N VAL A 23 -1.68 -26.98 19.28
CA VAL A 23 -2.47 -26.14 18.37
C VAL A 23 -2.22 -24.72 18.84
N GLN A 24 -1.07 -24.19 18.42
CA GLN A 24 -0.87 -22.76 18.32
C GLN A 24 -2.02 -22.31 17.43
N ALA A 25 -3.03 -21.70 18.06
CA ALA A 25 -4.13 -21.08 17.35
C ALA A 25 -3.48 -20.27 16.25
N GLY A 26 -3.87 -20.56 15.00
CA GLY A 26 -3.19 -20.00 13.86
C GLY A 26 -3.25 -18.50 13.95
N ASP A 27 -2.16 -17.89 14.41
CA ASP A 27 -1.76 -16.55 14.06
C ASP A 27 -1.44 -16.66 12.57
N THR A 28 -2.51 -16.78 11.77
CA THR A 28 -2.54 -16.35 10.37
C THR A 28 -1.87 -15.00 10.43
N PRO A 29 -0.62 -14.87 9.94
CA PRO A 29 0.13 -13.64 10.11
C PRO A 29 -0.76 -12.56 9.55
N GLN A 30 -1.31 -11.70 10.43
CA GLN A 30 -2.43 -10.83 10.06
C GLN A 30 -2.04 -10.18 8.76
N GLU A 31 -2.77 -10.51 7.68
CA GLU A 31 -2.31 -10.24 6.32
C GLU A 31 -1.99 -8.76 6.32
N THR A 32 -0.68 -8.46 6.33
CA THR A 32 -0.25 -7.14 6.76
C THR A 32 -0.62 -6.27 5.60
N VAL A 33 -1.79 -5.63 5.72
CA VAL A 33 -2.46 -4.92 4.64
C VAL A 33 -1.53 -3.79 4.29
N LYS A 34 -0.60 -4.09 3.38
CA LYS A 34 0.41 -3.15 2.90
C LYS A 34 -0.41 -1.96 2.46
N PRO A 35 -0.21 -0.77 3.04
CA PRO A 35 -1.07 0.37 2.80
C PRO A 35 -1.17 0.52 1.30
N SER A 36 -2.37 0.26 0.77
CA SER A 36 -2.54 0.00 -0.65
C SER A 36 -2.15 1.28 -1.37
N SER A 37 -1.02 1.23 -2.07
CA SER A 37 -0.52 2.34 -2.87
C SER A 37 -1.69 2.89 -3.66
N ILE A 38 -2.11 4.12 -3.35
CA ILE A 38 -3.36 4.68 -3.88
C ILE A 38 -3.28 4.62 -5.39
N ASN A 39 -4.04 3.69 -5.97
CA ASN A 39 -3.99 3.44 -7.39
C ASN A 39 -4.57 4.67 -8.09
N THR A 40 -3.68 5.47 -8.67
CA THR A 40 -4.02 6.74 -9.32
C THR A 40 -4.89 6.55 -10.57
N ARG A 41 -5.16 5.29 -10.95
CA ARG A 41 -6.08 4.89 -12.02
C ARG A 41 -7.54 4.83 -11.56
N ASP A 42 -7.80 4.56 -10.28
CA ASP A 42 -9.15 4.41 -9.73
C ASP A 42 -9.75 5.76 -9.27
N LEU A 43 -8.94 6.82 -9.23
CA LEU A 43 -9.40 8.16 -8.91
C LEU A 43 -10.07 8.81 -10.12
N LYS A 44 -11.34 9.19 -9.95
CA LYS A 44 -12.20 9.80 -10.98
C LYS A 44 -12.96 10.99 -10.41
N GLU A 45 -13.17 12.02 -11.22
CA GLU A 45 -13.99 13.19 -10.88
C GLU A 45 -15.45 12.77 -10.57
N GLY A 46 -16.01 13.33 -9.52
CA GLY A 46 -17.31 12.95 -8.93
C GLY A 46 -17.26 11.76 -7.97
N ASP A 47 -16.19 10.97 -7.97
CA ASP A 47 -16.03 9.80 -7.08
C ASP A 47 -15.42 10.19 -5.71
N ARG A 48 -15.30 9.24 -4.78
CA ARG A 48 -14.81 9.47 -3.41
C ARG A 48 -13.33 9.12 -3.30
N ALA A 49 -12.52 10.14 -3.03
CA ALA A 49 -11.12 9.99 -2.68
C ALA A 49 -10.94 9.15 -1.40
N PRO A 50 -9.86 8.36 -1.29
CA PRO A 50 -9.46 7.71 -0.05
C PRO A 50 -9.22 8.71 1.09
N ASP A 51 -9.61 8.34 2.32
CA ASP A 51 -9.47 9.16 3.55
C ASP A 51 -8.07 9.77 3.72
N ILE A 52 -7.02 9.01 3.39
CA ILE A 52 -5.63 9.45 3.50
C ILE A 52 -5.32 10.71 2.67
N LEU A 53 -6.08 10.98 1.59
CA LEU A 53 -5.97 12.21 0.79
C LEU A 53 -6.71 13.41 1.39
N MET A 54 -7.67 13.17 2.30
CA MET A 54 -8.38 14.21 3.04
C MET A 54 -7.54 14.73 4.23
N ARG A 55 -6.44 14.04 4.57
CA ARG A 55 -5.54 14.43 5.67
C ARG A 55 -4.68 15.62 5.29
N LYS A 56 -4.41 16.49 6.27
CA LYS A 56 -3.51 17.65 6.12
C LYS A 56 -2.10 17.27 5.68
N GLU A 57 -1.68 16.04 5.93
CA GLU A 57 -0.41 15.44 5.49
C GLU A 57 -0.28 15.35 3.97
N SER A 58 -1.40 15.09 3.28
CA SER A 58 -1.49 14.98 1.82
C SER A 58 -1.67 16.34 1.13
N ALA A 59 -1.91 17.40 1.89
CA ALA A 59 -2.27 18.72 1.40
C ALA A 59 -1.12 19.41 0.66
N VAL A 60 -1.36 19.74 -0.61
CA VAL A 60 -0.44 20.51 -1.45
C VAL A 60 -0.65 22.00 -1.18
N THR A 61 -0.01 22.51 -0.14
CA THR A 61 -0.02 23.93 0.24
C THR A 61 0.56 24.84 -0.86
N ASP A 62 1.57 24.36 -1.59
CA ASP A 62 2.21 25.06 -2.71
C ASP A 62 1.41 25.03 -4.04
N TRP A 63 0.09 24.81 -4.01
CA TRP A 63 -0.77 24.77 -5.20
C TRP A 63 -0.59 26.00 -6.11
N LYS A 64 -0.44 27.19 -5.50
CA LYS A 64 -0.24 28.47 -6.21
C LYS A 64 1.06 28.51 -7.02
N LYS A 65 2.16 27.94 -6.50
CA LYS A 65 3.44 27.86 -7.23
C LYS A 65 3.40 26.84 -8.38
N ARG A 66 2.45 25.92 -8.35
CA ARG A 66 2.26 24.86 -9.35
C ARG A 66 1.28 25.23 -10.46
N GLY A 67 0.70 26.43 -10.42
CA GLY A 67 -0.32 26.88 -11.38
C GLY A 67 -1.64 26.10 -11.26
N LEU A 68 -1.91 25.49 -10.10
CA LEU A 68 -3.20 24.86 -9.82
C LEU A 68 -4.23 25.93 -9.43
N LYS A 69 -5.52 25.62 -9.62
CA LYS A 69 -6.63 26.48 -9.19
C LYS A 69 -6.64 26.64 -7.67
N GLN A 70 -7.18 27.74 -7.17
CA GLN A 70 -7.43 27.90 -5.74
C GLN A 70 -8.49 26.88 -5.29
N PRO A 71 -8.25 26.10 -4.22
CA PRO A 71 -9.27 25.23 -3.64
C PRO A 71 -10.37 26.05 -2.92
N GLU A 72 -11.58 25.51 -2.85
CA GLU A 72 -12.67 26.03 -2.00
C GLU A 72 -12.32 25.89 -0.50
N GLU A 73 -13.06 26.56 0.40
CA GLU A 73 -12.82 26.50 1.86
C GLU A 73 -12.81 25.06 2.41
N ASP A 74 -13.76 24.23 1.99
CA ASP A 74 -13.84 22.80 2.33
C ASP A 74 -13.14 21.90 1.31
N SER A 75 -12.08 22.37 0.64
CA SER A 75 -11.34 21.59 -0.36
C SER A 75 -9.84 21.68 -0.19
N GLN A 76 -9.13 20.65 -0.69
CA GLN A 76 -7.68 20.68 -0.79
C GLN A 76 -7.20 20.00 -2.07
N TRP A 77 -6.03 20.41 -2.53
CA TRP A 77 -5.25 19.63 -3.48
C TRP A 77 -4.47 18.56 -2.73
N ALA A 78 -4.60 17.30 -3.12
CA ALA A 78 -3.74 16.21 -2.68
C ALA A 78 -2.86 15.73 -3.85
N ARG A 79 -1.61 15.33 -3.57
CA ARG A 79 -0.73 14.73 -4.59
C ARG A 79 -0.84 13.21 -4.56
N VAL A 80 -1.16 12.62 -5.71
CA VAL A 80 -1.22 11.16 -5.89
C VAL A 80 -0.31 10.79 -7.05
N GLY A 81 0.90 10.31 -6.73
CA GLY A 81 1.93 9.99 -7.72
C GLY A 81 2.26 11.17 -8.64
N ASN A 82 1.87 11.03 -9.91
CA ASN A 82 2.08 12.01 -10.99
C ASN A 82 0.83 12.86 -11.30
N ARG A 83 -0.15 12.91 -10.38
CA ARG A 83 -1.34 13.77 -10.50
C ARG A 83 -1.57 14.57 -9.21
N PHE A 84 -2.23 15.71 -9.37
CA PHE A 84 -2.87 16.48 -8.31
C PHE A 84 -4.37 16.21 -8.39
N VAL A 85 -5.00 16.03 -7.24
CA VAL A 85 -6.42 15.71 -7.11
C VAL A 85 -7.03 16.75 -6.18
N LEU A 86 -7.93 17.57 -6.71
CA LEU A 86 -8.73 18.50 -5.91
C LEU A 86 -9.89 17.70 -5.33
N LEU A 87 -10.07 17.72 -4.02
CA LEU A 87 -11.10 16.98 -3.32
C LEU A 87 -11.67 17.76 -2.15
N LYS A 88 -12.96 17.52 -1.84
CA LYS A 88 -13.62 18.11 -0.67
C LYS A 88 -13.20 17.39 0.61
N THR A 89 -12.73 18.15 1.60
CA THR A 89 -12.29 17.62 2.90
C THR A 89 -13.44 17.21 3.81
N THR A 90 -14.66 17.63 3.50
CA THR A 90 -15.89 17.27 4.22
C THR A 90 -16.42 15.87 3.90
N ASN A 91 -16.32 15.43 2.64
CA ASN A 91 -16.90 14.15 2.19
C ASN A 91 -15.99 13.28 1.31
N GLY A 92 -14.84 13.81 0.87
CA GLY A 92 -13.89 13.15 -0.01
C GLY A 92 -14.22 13.23 -1.50
N THR A 93 -15.26 13.94 -1.94
CA THR A 93 -15.60 14.02 -3.37
C THR A 93 -14.47 14.67 -4.17
N ILE A 94 -14.00 13.98 -5.20
CA ILE A 94 -13.01 14.47 -6.16
C ILE A 94 -13.70 15.48 -7.10
N LEU A 95 -13.16 16.69 -7.17
CA LEU A 95 -13.68 17.77 -8.02
C LEU A 95 -12.92 17.88 -9.35
N GLU A 96 -11.59 17.72 -9.33
CA GLU A 96 -10.73 17.90 -10.50
C GLU A 96 -9.46 17.06 -10.39
N ILE A 97 -8.98 16.49 -11.50
CA ILE A 97 -7.71 15.76 -11.55
C ILE A 97 -6.77 16.39 -12.59
N THR A 98 -5.71 17.05 -12.10
CA THR A 98 -4.69 17.69 -12.95
C THR A 98 -3.40 16.86 -13.00
N PRO A 99 -2.83 16.54 -14.18
CA PRO A 99 -1.51 15.90 -14.23
C PRO A 99 -0.41 16.83 -13.71
N VAL A 100 0.59 16.27 -13.04
CA VAL A 100 1.83 16.99 -12.69
C VAL A 100 2.56 17.30 -13.99
N LYS A 101 2.66 18.58 -14.36
CA LYS A 101 3.58 19.01 -15.42
C LYS A 101 5.01 18.71 -14.97
N GLN A 102 5.72 17.93 -15.80
CA GLN A 102 7.16 17.68 -15.70
C GLN A 102 7.92 18.92 -16.18
#